data_AF-A0A522LV62-F1
#
_entry.id   AF-A0A522LV62-F1
#
_cell.length_a   1.000
_cell.length_b   1.000
_cell.length_c   1.000
_cell.angle_alpha   90.00
_cell.angle_beta   90.00
_cell.angle_gamma   90.00
#
_symmetry.space_group_name_H-M   'P 1'
#
loop_
_entity.id
_entity.type
_entity.pdbx_description
1 polymer ?
#
loop_
_entity_poly.entity_id
_entity_poly.type
_entity_poly.pdbx_seq_one_letter_code
_entity_poly.pdbx_strand_id
1 'polypeptide(L)'
;MMAAKPKLAVHKFASCDGCQLAFLNLGEDLLMLTQLVDIVHFAEAGPVDLDAPVDIAFIEGSVSTPEHLERLQRIRANSKFLITIGACATAGGVQALRNFAKGNEWFASVYAKPEYIASLDTSTPVASHVKVDLELWGCPVNGRQVLAATRALLFGVSPVEEHDKVCLECKRHHVVCVLVAKGIPCLGPVTRTGCGALCPAFGRDCYGCYGPAENTNTESLGRRFEGLGLLPEAVVRRFLFINNAAPAFAEAGKRWKER
;
A
#
# COMPACT_ATOMS: atom_id res chain seq x y z
N MET A 1 -1.75 10.05 38.59
CA MET A 1 -2.32 10.64 37.36
C MET A 1 -2.14 9.60 36.26
N MET A 2 -3.21 9.18 35.57
CA MET A 2 -3.02 8.38 34.36
C MET A 2 -2.29 9.27 33.35
N ALA A 3 -1.23 8.76 32.73
CA ALA A 3 -0.57 9.47 31.63
C ALA A 3 -1.60 9.76 30.52
N ALA A 4 -1.49 10.92 29.87
CA ALA A 4 -2.34 11.24 28.74
C ALA A 4 -2.16 10.19 27.63
N LYS A 5 -3.26 9.76 27.01
CA LYS A 5 -3.20 8.77 25.93
C LYS A 5 -2.48 9.37 24.73
N PRO A 6 -1.67 8.57 24.00
CA PRO A 6 -1.08 9.03 22.74
C PRO A 6 -2.14 9.40 21.71
N LYS A 7 -1.88 10.47 20.95
CA LYS A 7 -2.78 10.99 19.93
C LYS A 7 -2.54 10.33 18.58
N LEU A 8 -3.61 9.95 17.90
CA LEU A 8 -3.57 9.29 16.60
C LEU A 8 -4.44 10.02 15.57
N ALA A 9 -3.92 10.13 14.36
CA ALA A 9 -4.64 10.62 13.19
C ALA A 9 -4.59 9.62 12.04
N VAL A 10 -5.68 9.54 11.28
CA VAL A 10 -5.79 8.78 10.02
C VAL A 10 -6.20 9.74 8.92
N HIS A 11 -5.31 9.95 7.96
CA HIS A 11 -5.50 10.89 6.86
C HIS A 11 -5.69 10.18 5.53
N LYS A 12 -6.73 10.61 4.81
CA LYS A 12 -7.05 10.20 3.44
C LYS A 12 -6.42 11.13 2.40
N PHE A 13 -5.83 10.54 1.38
CA PHE A 13 -5.36 11.12 0.12
C PHE A 13 -6.01 10.36 -1.05
N ALA A 14 -5.45 10.41 -2.28
CA ALA A 14 -6.00 9.72 -3.44
C ALA A 14 -5.95 8.19 -3.26
N SER A 15 -7.10 7.61 -2.91
CA SER A 15 -7.29 6.23 -2.48
C SER A 15 -8.74 5.78 -2.69
N CYS A 16 -9.05 4.53 -2.31
CA CYS A 16 -10.39 3.94 -2.36
C CYS A 16 -11.00 3.68 -0.98
N ASP A 17 -10.41 4.23 0.09
CA ASP A 17 -10.77 4.00 1.51
C ASP A 17 -10.61 2.56 2.01
N GLY A 18 -10.09 1.66 1.19
CA GLY A 18 -9.93 0.26 1.57
C GLY A 18 -9.04 0.07 2.81
N CYS A 19 -8.03 0.93 3.02
CA CYS A 19 -7.13 0.79 4.17
C CYS A 19 -7.78 1.32 5.46
N GLN A 20 -8.51 2.44 5.38
CA GLN A 20 -9.34 2.93 6.48
C GLN A 20 -10.46 1.95 6.84
N LEU A 21 -11.08 1.30 5.86
CA LEU A 21 -12.06 0.24 6.13
C LEU A 21 -11.43 -0.96 6.85
N ALA A 22 -10.16 -1.29 6.58
CA ALA A 22 -9.46 -2.31 7.34
C ALA A 22 -9.26 -1.91 8.82
N PHE A 23 -9.18 -0.61 9.10
CA PHE A 23 -9.16 -0.05 10.45
C PHE A 23 -10.54 -0.14 11.12
N LEU A 24 -11.61 0.18 10.38
CA LEU A 24 -12.98 0.12 10.91
C LEU A 24 -13.50 -1.30 11.12
N ASN A 25 -13.06 -2.24 10.27
CA ASN A 25 -13.40 -3.67 10.37
C ASN A 25 -12.64 -4.42 11.47
N LEU A 26 -11.91 -3.70 12.34
CA LEU A 26 -11.28 -4.27 13.53
C LEU A 26 -12.29 -4.81 14.56
N GLY A 27 -13.56 -4.39 14.47
CA GLY A 27 -14.61 -4.87 15.37
C GLY A 27 -14.29 -4.55 16.83
N GLU A 28 -14.25 -5.57 17.69
CA GLU A 28 -13.95 -5.41 19.13
C GLU A 28 -12.56 -4.81 19.38
N ASP A 29 -11.58 -5.12 18.52
CA ASP A 29 -10.23 -4.57 18.67
C ASP A 29 -10.19 -3.04 18.47
N LEU A 30 -11.14 -2.47 17.71
CA LEU A 30 -11.26 -1.02 17.57
C LEU A 30 -11.65 -0.36 18.90
N LEU A 31 -12.55 -0.99 19.65
CA LEU A 31 -12.96 -0.51 20.98
C LEU A 31 -11.81 -0.58 21.97
N MET A 32 -10.97 -1.62 21.88
CA MET A 32 -9.75 -1.72 22.68
C MET A 32 -8.74 -0.64 22.26
N LEU A 33 -8.64 -0.32 20.98
CA LEU A 33 -7.74 0.72 20.49
C LEU A 33 -8.10 2.11 21.04
N THR A 34 -9.38 2.48 21.08
CA THR A 34 -9.82 3.78 21.65
C THR A 34 -9.59 3.89 23.16
N GLN A 35 -9.38 2.76 23.85
CA GLN A 35 -8.92 2.78 25.24
C GLN A 35 -7.42 3.09 25.37
N LEU A 36 -6.63 2.84 24.31
CA LEU A 36 -5.17 3.02 24.31
C LEU A 36 -4.72 4.35 23.70
N VAL A 37 -5.47 4.89 22.74
CA VAL A 37 -5.13 6.13 22.01
C VAL A 37 -6.30 7.09 21.95
N ASP A 38 -6.00 8.37 21.86
CA ASP A 38 -6.97 9.42 21.52
C ASP A 38 -6.94 9.65 20.01
N ILE A 39 -7.98 9.20 19.31
CA ILE A 39 -8.14 9.46 17.87
C ILE A 39 -8.63 10.91 17.72
N VAL A 40 -7.79 11.78 17.18
CA VAL A 40 -8.10 13.23 17.04
C VAL A 40 -8.50 13.61 15.62
N HIS A 41 -8.11 12.79 14.64
CA HIS A 41 -8.52 12.96 13.25
C HIS A 41 -8.77 11.60 12.61
N PHE A 42 -10.02 11.33 12.24
CA PHE A 42 -10.41 10.21 11.40
C PHE A 42 -11.78 10.53 10.78
N ALA A 43 -11.77 11.15 9.60
CA ALA A 43 -12.98 11.68 8.97
C ALA A 43 -14.06 10.60 8.73
N GLU A 44 -13.68 9.35 8.46
CA GLU A 44 -14.63 8.24 8.25
C GLU A 44 -15.25 7.73 9.56
N ALA A 45 -14.68 8.04 10.73
CA ALA A 45 -15.08 7.46 12.01
C ALA A 45 -15.57 8.46 13.06
N GLY A 46 -15.29 9.75 12.89
CA GLY A 46 -15.78 10.78 13.80
C GLY A 46 -15.00 12.09 13.76
N PRO A 47 -13.94 12.25 14.58
CA PRO A 47 -13.33 13.55 14.82
C PRO A 47 -12.56 14.05 13.59
N VAL A 48 -12.62 15.36 13.36
CA VAL A 48 -11.93 16.02 12.25
C VAL A 48 -11.12 17.18 12.79
N ASP A 49 -9.84 16.93 13.04
CA ASP A 49 -8.84 17.97 13.27
C ASP A 49 -7.63 17.73 12.34
N LEU A 50 -7.65 18.40 11.19
CA LEU A 50 -6.69 18.15 10.10
C LEU A 50 -5.24 18.48 10.46
N ASP A 51 -5.04 19.38 11.42
CA ASP A 51 -3.73 19.94 11.77
C ASP A 51 -3.32 19.58 13.21
N ALA A 52 -4.05 18.66 13.87
CA ALA A 52 -3.74 18.21 15.21
C ALA A 52 -2.30 17.69 15.34
N PRO A 53 -1.54 18.14 16.36
CA PRO A 53 -0.29 17.49 16.74
C PRO A 53 -0.56 16.07 17.26
N VAL A 54 0.09 15.07 16.66
CA VAL A 54 -0.15 13.65 16.94
C VAL A 54 1.14 12.85 17.19
N ASP A 55 1.02 11.79 17.97
CA ASP A 55 2.10 10.82 18.14
C ASP A 55 2.21 9.89 16.92
N ILE A 56 1.07 9.50 16.34
CA ILE A 56 1.02 8.62 15.16
C ILE A 56 0.07 9.21 14.11
N ALA A 57 0.57 9.42 12.90
CA ALA A 57 -0.20 9.79 11.72
C ALA A 57 -0.17 8.65 10.70
N PHE A 58 -1.32 8.04 10.44
CA PHE A 58 -1.50 7.10 9.33
C PHE A 58 -1.89 7.84 8.06
N ILE A 59 -1.21 7.57 6.96
CA ILE A 59 -1.48 8.17 5.64
C ILE A 59 -1.95 7.09 4.68
N GLU A 60 -3.22 7.15 4.28
CA GLU A 60 -3.75 6.35 3.17
C GLU A 60 -3.75 7.18 1.89
N GLY A 61 -3.32 6.57 0.78
CA GLY A 61 -3.46 7.15 -0.54
C GLY A 61 -2.19 7.81 -1.08
N SER A 62 -2.18 7.93 -2.40
CA SER A 62 -1.08 8.55 -3.14
C SER A 62 -1.17 10.07 -3.16
N VAL A 63 -0.05 10.74 -3.39
CA VAL A 63 0.01 12.19 -3.59
C VAL A 63 -0.26 12.50 -5.05
N SER A 64 -1.35 13.21 -5.32
CA SER A 64 -1.86 13.45 -6.69
C SER A 64 -2.27 14.88 -7.00
N THR A 65 -2.32 15.78 -6.03
CA THR A 65 -2.74 17.19 -6.20
C THR A 65 -1.79 18.13 -5.46
N PRO A 66 -1.74 19.43 -5.81
CA PRO A 66 -0.95 20.41 -5.07
C PRO A 66 -1.33 20.49 -3.58
N GLU A 67 -2.63 20.44 -3.25
CA GLU A 67 -3.12 20.50 -1.88
C GLU A 67 -2.65 19.29 -1.05
N HIS A 68 -2.54 18.12 -1.69
CA HIS A 68 -1.94 16.95 -1.06
C HIS A 68 -0.49 17.22 -0.62
N LEU A 69 0.33 17.85 -1.47
CA LEU A 69 1.73 18.17 -1.11
C LEU A 69 1.80 19.06 0.12
N GLU A 70 1.05 20.16 0.11
CA GLU A 70 1.05 21.14 1.21
C GLU A 70 0.56 20.51 2.51
N ARG A 71 -0.54 19.74 2.44
CA ARG A 71 -1.12 19.06 3.60
C ARG A 71 -0.18 18.00 4.15
N LEU A 72 0.50 17.24 3.29
CA LEU A 72 1.43 16.21 3.72
C LEU A 72 2.62 16.80 4.49
N GLN A 73 3.15 17.94 4.07
CA GLN A 73 4.22 18.63 4.80
C GLN A 73 3.76 19.08 6.19
N ARG A 74 2.54 19.62 6.31
CA ARG A 74 1.96 19.99 7.62
C ARG A 74 1.76 18.77 8.52
N ILE A 75 1.21 17.69 7.99
CA ILE A 75 1.03 16.44 8.76
C ILE A 75 2.39 15.90 9.24
N ARG A 76 3.42 15.90 8.38
CA ARG A 76 4.77 15.48 8.79
C ARG A 76 5.34 16.36 9.89
N ALA A 77 5.16 17.68 9.82
CA ALA A 77 5.64 18.61 10.85
C ALA A 77 4.91 18.41 12.19
N ASN A 78 3.64 17.99 12.14
CA ASN A 78 2.78 17.80 13.33
C ASN A 78 2.75 16.36 13.85
N SER A 79 3.52 15.43 13.27
CA SER A 79 3.53 14.01 13.67
C SER A 79 4.90 13.56 14.18
N LYS A 80 4.91 12.77 15.27
CA LYS A 80 6.13 12.09 15.73
C LYS A 80 6.44 10.90 14.81
N PHE A 81 5.47 10.03 14.56
CA PHE A 81 5.56 8.94 13.61
C PHE A 81 4.58 9.16 12.44
N LEU A 82 5.09 9.15 11.22
CA LEU A 82 4.28 9.15 10.00
C LEU A 82 4.39 7.78 9.34
N ILE A 83 3.26 7.09 9.22
CA ILE A 83 3.18 5.71 8.75
C ILE A 83 2.29 5.68 7.51
N THR A 84 2.78 5.11 6.42
CA THR A 84 1.95 4.89 5.24
C THR A 84 1.18 3.60 5.37
N ILE A 85 -0.09 3.62 4.97
CA ILE A 85 -0.93 2.43 4.90
C ILE A 85 -1.39 2.18 3.47
N GLY A 86 -1.00 1.02 2.97
CA GLY A 86 -1.43 0.44 1.71
C GLY A 86 -0.64 0.89 0.50
N ALA A 87 -0.80 0.11 -0.58
CA ALA A 87 -0.07 0.22 -1.84
C ALA A 87 -0.14 1.61 -2.48
N CYS A 88 -1.25 2.33 -2.26
CA CYS A 88 -1.42 3.68 -2.77
C CYS A 88 -0.42 4.65 -2.12
N ALA A 89 -0.29 4.60 -0.79
CA ALA A 89 0.62 5.48 -0.06
C ALA A 89 2.09 5.04 -0.19
N THR A 90 2.36 3.73 -0.27
CA THR A 90 3.73 3.17 -0.33
C THR A 90 4.32 3.15 -1.73
N ALA A 91 3.50 2.93 -2.77
CA ALA A 91 3.97 2.69 -4.13
C ALA A 91 3.10 3.35 -5.22
N GLY A 92 2.30 4.35 -4.85
CA GLY A 92 1.40 5.06 -5.76
C GLY A 92 0.14 4.29 -6.16
N GLY A 93 0.11 2.97 -5.91
CA GLY A 93 -1.06 2.13 -6.08
C GLY A 93 -1.58 2.07 -7.52
N VAL A 94 -2.84 1.68 -7.65
CA VAL A 94 -3.54 1.66 -8.94
C VAL A 94 -3.64 3.07 -9.54
N GLN A 95 -3.65 4.13 -8.72
CA GLN A 95 -3.72 5.50 -9.22
C GLN A 95 -2.48 5.88 -10.05
N ALA A 96 -1.30 5.40 -9.66
CA ALA A 96 -0.05 5.66 -10.36
C ALA A 96 0.04 5.00 -11.74
N LEU A 97 -0.90 4.13 -12.13
CA LEU A 97 -1.01 3.66 -13.51
C LEU A 97 -1.19 4.80 -14.52
N ARG A 98 -1.81 5.92 -14.09
CA ARG A 98 -1.96 7.11 -14.93
C ARG A 98 -0.62 7.70 -15.35
N ASN A 99 0.46 7.46 -14.60
CA ASN A 99 1.80 7.97 -14.91
C ASN A 99 2.38 7.36 -16.20
N PHE A 100 1.82 6.25 -16.67
CA PHE A 100 2.17 5.64 -17.96
C PHE A 100 1.34 6.18 -19.12
N ALA A 101 0.29 6.97 -18.85
CA ALA A 101 -0.49 7.67 -19.85
C ALA A 101 0.23 8.97 -20.27
N LYS A 102 -0.04 9.44 -21.49
CA LYS A 102 0.53 10.69 -22.00
C LYS A 102 -0.27 11.88 -21.45
N GLY A 103 0.21 12.45 -20.35
CA GLY A 103 -0.33 13.68 -19.77
C GLY A 103 -1.79 13.58 -19.32
N ASN A 104 -2.45 14.73 -19.31
CA ASN A 104 -3.82 14.89 -18.81
C ASN A 104 -4.90 14.61 -19.86
N GLU A 105 -4.56 13.96 -20.98
CA GLU A 105 -5.50 13.65 -22.07
C GLU A 105 -6.71 12.83 -21.59
N TRP A 106 -6.52 11.98 -20.56
CA TRP A 106 -7.60 11.19 -19.97
C TRP A 106 -8.61 12.03 -19.18
N PHE A 107 -8.27 13.23 -18.71
CA PHE A 107 -9.25 14.07 -18.00
C PHE A 107 -10.36 14.53 -18.92
N ALA A 108 -10.04 14.84 -20.18
CA ALA A 108 -11.02 15.27 -21.18
C ALA A 108 -12.00 14.15 -21.59
N SER A 109 -11.65 12.87 -21.36
CA SER A 109 -12.58 11.76 -21.60
C SER A 109 -13.57 11.52 -20.46
N VAL A 110 -13.31 12.08 -19.27
CA VAL A 110 -14.14 11.93 -18.07
C VAL A 110 -14.92 13.21 -17.76
N TYR A 111 -14.27 14.37 -17.88
CA TYR A 111 -14.81 15.66 -17.47
C TYR A 111 -15.00 16.58 -18.67
N ALA A 112 -16.16 17.23 -18.74
CA ALA A 112 -16.46 18.24 -19.76
C ALA A 112 -15.61 19.51 -19.63
N LYS A 113 -15.14 19.82 -18.41
CA LYS A 113 -14.30 20.98 -18.08
C LYS A 113 -13.08 20.55 -17.24
N PRO A 114 -12.05 19.95 -17.85
CA PRO A 114 -10.89 19.41 -17.14
C PRO A 114 -10.07 20.48 -16.40
N GLU A 115 -10.15 21.74 -16.80
CA GLU A 115 -9.45 22.87 -16.19
C GLU A 115 -9.83 23.16 -14.74
N TYR A 116 -10.97 22.65 -14.24
CA TYR A 116 -11.35 22.77 -12.83
C TYR A 116 -10.73 21.71 -11.94
N ILE A 117 -10.05 20.72 -12.51
CA ILE A 117 -9.45 19.64 -11.76
C ILE A 117 -7.98 19.99 -11.48
N ALA A 118 -7.69 20.36 -10.23
CA ALA A 118 -6.32 20.47 -9.76
C ALA A 118 -5.70 19.07 -9.63
N SER A 119 -4.73 18.75 -10.49
CA SER A 119 -3.97 17.50 -10.43
C SER A 119 -2.52 17.78 -10.75
N LEU A 120 -1.63 17.10 -10.04
CA LEU A 120 -0.25 16.95 -10.47
C LEU A 120 -0.17 16.03 -11.69
N ASP A 121 0.91 16.14 -12.45
CA ASP A 121 1.17 15.30 -13.63
C ASP A 121 1.30 13.81 -13.28
N THR A 122 1.70 13.52 -12.04
CA THR A 122 1.91 12.15 -11.56
C THR A 122 1.17 11.89 -10.25
N SER A 123 0.87 10.62 -10.00
CA SER A 123 0.47 10.12 -8.67
C SER A 123 1.68 9.37 -8.09
N THR A 124 2.12 9.78 -6.90
CA THR A 124 3.41 9.33 -6.34
C THR A 124 3.27 8.83 -4.91
N PRO A 125 4.19 7.95 -4.46
CA PRO A 125 4.27 7.53 -3.07
C PRO A 125 4.50 8.69 -2.12
N VAL A 126 4.04 8.55 -0.88
CA VAL A 126 4.23 9.54 0.19
C VAL A 126 5.72 9.74 0.52
N ALA A 127 6.50 8.65 0.49
CA ALA A 127 7.95 8.67 0.76
C ALA A 127 8.76 9.51 -0.25
N SER A 128 8.19 9.86 -1.41
CA SER A 128 8.83 10.77 -2.36
C SER A 128 8.81 12.24 -1.92
N HIS A 129 7.98 12.59 -0.92
CA HIS A 129 7.72 13.98 -0.52
C HIS A 129 8.12 14.28 0.92
N VAL A 130 8.01 13.31 1.81
CA VAL A 130 8.33 13.44 3.24
C VAL A 130 8.97 12.17 3.77
N LYS A 131 9.69 12.28 4.89
CA LYS A 131 10.19 11.11 5.61
C LYS A 131 9.02 10.30 6.18
N VAL A 132 8.94 9.04 5.76
CA VAL A 132 8.05 8.02 6.33
C VAL A 132 8.84 7.18 7.33
N ASP A 133 8.28 6.94 8.51
CA ASP A 133 8.95 6.19 9.57
C ASP A 133 8.66 4.69 9.50
N LEU A 134 7.54 4.29 8.90
CA LEU A 134 7.17 2.89 8.67
C LEU A 134 6.20 2.78 7.49
N GLU A 135 6.32 1.71 6.71
CA GLU A 135 5.43 1.41 5.59
C GLU A 135 4.65 0.12 5.84
N LEU A 136 3.33 0.22 5.93
CA LEU A 136 2.44 -0.94 6.00
C LEU A 136 1.92 -1.27 4.61
N TRP A 137 2.43 -2.36 4.05
CA TRP A 137 2.10 -2.78 2.69
C TRP A 137 0.82 -3.61 2.63
N GLY A 138 0.04 -3.41 1.57
CA GLY A 138 -1.19 -4.16 1.28
C GLY A 138 -2.17 -3.39 0.39
N CYS A 139 -3.12 -4.06 -0.26
CA CYS A 139 -4.19 -3.39 -1.00
C CYS A 139 -5.53 -4.11 -0.76
N PRO A 140 -6.16 -3.90 0.41
CA PRO A 140 -5.70 -3.04 1.52
C PRO A 140 -4.72 -3.75 2.48
N VAL A 141 -4.18 -2.98 3.43
CA VAL A 141 -3.59 -3.55 4.66
C VAL A 141 -4.65 -4.33 5.43
N ASN A 142 -4.25 -5.16 6.38
CA ASN A 142 -5.18 -5.82 7.30
C ASN A 142 -5.11 -5.26 8.72
N GLY A 143 -6.16 -5.55 9.50
CA GLY A 143 -6.29 -5.08 10.87
C GLY A 143 -5.15 -5.51 11.80
N ARG A 144 -4.60 -6.72 11.61
CA ARG A 144 -3.48 -7.22 12.41
C ARG A 144 -2.22 -6.36 12.21
N GLN A 145 -1.92 -5.95 10.97
CA GLN A 145 -0.78 -5.08 10.67
C GLN A 145 -0.92 -3.73 11.38
N VAL A 146 -2.10 -3.10 11.28
CA VAL A 146 -2.37 -1.81 11.91
C VAL A 146 -2.25 -1.90 13.43
N LEU A 147 -2.95 -2.85 14.05
CA LEU A 147 -2.91 -3.03 15.50
C LEU A 147 -1.52 -3.35 16.01
N ALA A 148 -0.77 -4.23 15.32
CA ALA A 148 0.59 -4.58 15.71
C ALA A 148 1.50 -3.36 15.64
N ALA A 149 1.43 -2.57 14.57
CA ALA A 149 2.22 -1.35 14.42
C ALA A 149 1.86 -0.31 15.49
N THR A 150 0.57 -0.05 15.70
CA THR A 150 0.13 0.90 16.74
C THR A 150 0.59 0.44 18.12
N ARG A 151 0.35 -0.81 18.50
CA ARG A 151 0.76 -1.34 19.81
C ARG A 151 2.27 -1.26 20.01
N ALA A 152 3.06 -1.71 19.04
CA ALA A 152 4.51 -1.67 19.14
C ALA A 152 5.01 -0.23 19.41
N LEU A 153 4.53 0.75 18.63
CA LEU A 153 4.90 2.15 18.82
C LEU A 153 4.46 2.71 20.17
N LEU A 154 3.26 2.36 20.65
CA LEU A 154 2.77 2.77 21.98
C LEU A 154 3.64 2.24 23.12
N PHE A 155 4.21 1.05 22.96
CA PHE A 155 5.12 0.45 23.94
C PHE A 155 6.59 0.81 23.71
N GLY A 156 6.89 1.73 22.77
CA GLY A 156 8.26 2.16 22.46
C GLY A 156 9.11 1.08 21.78
N VAL A 157 8.47 0.10 21.13
CA VAL A 157 9.12 -0.97 20.37
C VAL A 157 8.96 -0.71 18.88
N SER A 158 10.02 -0.92 18.10
CA SER A 158 9.94 -0.85 16.65
C SER A 158 9.02 -1.95 16.11
N PRO A 159 8.01 -1.62 15.28
CA PRO A 159 7.19 -2.63 14.61
C PRO A 159 8.04 -3.56 13.77
N VAL A 160 7.67 -4.84 13.72
CA VAL A 160 8.33 -5.82 12.86
C VAL A 160 7.91 -5.55 11.42
N GLU A 161 8.88 -5.31 10.54
CA GLU A 161 8.63 -5.23 9.11
C GLU A 161 8.66 -6.62 8.48
N GLU A 162 7.60 -6.91 7.74
CA GLU A 162 7.49 -8.17 7.02
C GLU A 162 8.17 -8.05 5.65
N HIS A 163 9.15 -8.91 5.43
CA HIS A 163 9.94 -8.95 4.20
C HIS A 163 9.91 -10.33 3.53
N ASP A 164 9.44 -11.36 4.24
CA ASP A 164 9.33 -12.73 3.72
C ASP A 164 8.46 -12.75 2.47
N LYS A 165 8.73 -13.71 1.59
CA LYS A 165 7.92 -13.96 0.40
C LYS A 165 6.63 -14.67 0.76
N VAL A 166 5.52 -14.38 0.06
CA VAL A 166 4.24 -15.12 0.18
C VAL A 166 4.43 -16.63 0.08
N CYS A 167 5.45 -17.10 -0.66
CA CYS A 167 5.80 -18.51 -0.73
C CYS A 167 6.01 -19.18 0.63
N LEU A 168 6.63 -18.48 1.61
CA LEU A 168 6.85 -19.03 2.94
C LEU A 168 5.51 -19.25 3.68
N GLU A 169 4.61 -18.28 3.58
CA GLU A 169 3.26 -18.35 4.13
C GLU A 169 2.43 -19.47 3.49
N CYS A 170 2.49 -19.59 2.15
CA CYS A 170 1.87 -20.72 1.45
C CYS A 170 2.35 -22.07 2.00
N LYS A 171 3.65 -22.20 2.32
CA LYS A 171 4.20 -23.45 2.88
C LYS A 171 3.77 -23.67 4.32
N ARG A 172 3.77 -22.63 5.15
CA ARG A 172 3.26 -22.68 6.54
C ARG A 172 1.78 -23.11 6.59
N HIS A 173 0.98 -22.70 5.61
CA HIS A 173 -0.44 -23.06 5.51
C HIS A 173 -0.72 -24.29 4.62
N HIS A 174 0.30 -25.05 4.22
CA HIS A 174 0.15 -26.23 3.35
C HIS A 174 -0.62 -25.98 2.04
N VAL A 175 -0.54 -24.75 1.51
CA VAL A 175 -1.18 -24.36 0.25
C VAL A 175 -0.43 -24.99 -0.92
N VAL A 176 -1.18 -25.70 -1.78
CA VAL A 176 -0.66 -26.27 -3.02
C VAL A 176 -0.20 -25.14 -3.94
N CYS A 177 1.06 -25.18 -4.37
CA CYS A 177 1.67 -24.13 -5.18
C CYS A 177 0.98 -24.03 -6.55
N VAL A 178 0.21 -22.97 -6.77
CA VAL A 178 -0.52 -22.73 -8.03
C VAL A 178 0.41 -22.52 -9.24
N LEU A 179 1.62 -21.98 -9.03
CA LEU A 179 2.58 -21.76 -10.10
C LEU A 179 3.18 -23.06 -10.63
N VAL A 180 3.49 -24.00 -9.72
CA VAL A 180 4.13 -25.26 -10.09
C VAL A 180 3.09 -26.31 -10.43
N ALA A 181 2.08 -26.51 -9.58
CA ALA A 181 1.10 -27.59 -9.74
C ALA A 181 0.04 -27.28 -10.81
N LYS A 182 -0.26 -26.00 -11.05
CA LYS A 182 -1.34 -25.59 -11.97
C LYS A 182 -0.87 -24.71 -13.13
N GLY A 183 0.42 -24.36 -13.20
CA GLY A 183 0.95 -23.48 -14.24
C GLY A 183 0.39 -22.05 -14.21
N ILE A 184 -0.10 -21.56 -13.06
CA ILE A 184 -0.70 -20.22 -12.96
C ILE A 184 0.39 -19.18 -12.66
N PRO A 185 0.50 -18.07 -13.43
CA PRO A 185 1.57 -17.07 -13.31
C PRO A 185 1.50 -16.21 -12.02
N CYS A 186 1.88 -16.79 -10.89
CA CYS A 186 1.78 -16.22 -9.55
C CYS A 186 2.95 -15.30 -9.17
N LEU A 187 2.66 -14.09 -8.68
CA LEU A 187 3.67 -13.14 -8.17
C LEU A 187 4.15 -13.43 -6.74
N GLY A 188 3.65 -14.49 -6.10
CA GLY A 188 4.00 -14.86 -4.73
C GLY A 188 5.52 -14.95 -4.45
N PRO A 189 6.38 -15.43 -5.37
CA PRO A 189 7.82 -15.47 -5.17
C PRO A 189 8.53 -14.13 -5.03
N VAL A 190 7.86 -13.03 -5.41
CA VAL A 190 8.42 -11.66 -5.36
C VAL A 190 7.56 -10.72 -4.52
N THR A 191 6.54 -11.21 -3.84
CA THR A 191 5.60 -10.40 -3.07
C THR A 191 5.77 -10.63 -1.57
N ARG A 192 5.71 -9.57 -0.76
CA ARG A 192 5.74 -9.66 0.71
C ARG A 192 4.59 -10.50 1.24
N THR A 193 4.83 -11.23 2.33
CA THR A 193 3.77 -11.90 3.09
C THR A 193 3.03 -10.90 4.01
N GLY A 194 2.19 -11.41 4.92
CA GLY A 194 1.31 -10.64 5.79
C GLY A 194 -0.16 -10.74 5.39
N CYS A 195 -0.45 -11.16 4.16
CA CYS A 195 -1.81 -11.36 3.64
C CYS A 195 -2.41 -12.75 3.96
N GLY A 196 -1.67 -13.61 4.66
CA GLY A 196 -2.07 -14.99 4.98
C GLY A 196 -2.12 -15.93 3.77
N ALA A 197 -1.47 -15.56 2.65
CA ALA A 197 -1.52 -16.30 1.39
C ALA A 197 -2.96 -16.54 0.87
N LEU A 198 -3.83 -15.54 1.05
CA LEU A 198 -5.26 -15.64 0.75
C LEU A 198 -5.54 -16.13 -0.68
N CYS A 199 -5.02 -15.45 -1.71
CA CYS A 199 -5.36 -15.80 -3.10
C CYS A 199 -4.89 -17.22 -3.48
N PRO A 200 -3.63 -17.63 -3.19
CA PRO A 200 -3.19 -18.99 -3.40
C PRO A 200 -4.00 -20.06 -2.66
N ALA A 201 -4.46 -19.79 -1.44
CA ALA A 201 -5.29 -20.73 -0.67
C ALA A 201 -6.63 -21.03 -1.38
N PHE A 202 -7.17 -20.06 -2.12
CA PHE A 202 -8.35 -20.23 -2.97
C PHE A 202 -8.01 -20.64 -4.42
N GLY A 203 -6.78 -21.10 -4.67
CA GLY A 203 -6.36 -21.63 -5.96
C GLY A 203 -6.10 -20.56 -7.03
N ARG A 204 -5.96 -19.29 -6.66
CA ARG A 204 -5.61 -18.17 -7.56
C ARG A 204 -4.15 -17.77 -7.42
N ASP A 205 -3.62 -17.06 -8.42
CA ASP A 205 -2.34 -16.39 -8.32
C ASP A 205 -2.35 -15.23 -7.31
N CYS A 206 -1.18 -14.95 -6.75
CA CYS A 206 -0.91 -13.70 -6.06
C CYS A 206 -0.77 -12.55 -7.08
N TYR A 207 -1.43 -11.43 -6.79
CA TYR A 207 -1.43 -10.21 -7.62
C TYR A 207 -0.29 -9.23 -7.29
N GLY A 208 0.54 -9.51 -6.30
CA GLY A 208 1.60 -8.58 -5.89
C GLY A 208 1.10 -7.37 -5.10
N CYS A 209 -0.10 -7.42 -4.51
CA CYS A 209 -0.71 -6.27 -3.83
C CYS A 209 0.02 -5.82 -2.55
N TYR A 210 0.73 -6.72 -1.88
CA TYR A 210 1.56 -6.41 -0.69
C TYR A 210 2.96 -5.91 -1.05
N GLY A 211 3.23 -5.63 -2.34
CA GLY A 211 4.49 -5.05 -2.79
C GLY A 211 5.67 -6.02 -2.79
N PRO A 212 6.86 -5.55 -3.23
CA PRO A 212 8.02 -6.40 -3.42
C PRO A 212 8.60 -6.91 -2.11
N ALA A 213 8.87 -8.21 -2.03
CA ALA A 213 9.58 -8.85 -0.90
C ALA A 213 11.07 -8.48 -0.87
N GLU A 214 11.82 -9.02 0.09
CA GLU A 214 13.28 -9.02 -0.01
C GLU A 214 13.79 -9.91 -1.16
N ASN A 215 14.98 -9.59 -1.69
CA ASN A 215 15.71 -10.44 -2.64
C ASN A 215 14.84 -10.95 -3.80
N THR A 216 14.12 -10.03 -4.46
CA THR A 216 13.19 -10.35 -5.55
C THR A 216 13.94 -10.71 -6.84
N ASN A 217 13.66 -11.89 -7.40
CA ASN A 217 14.16 -12.29 -8.72
C ASN A 217 13.05 -12.15 -9.77
N THR A 218 12.69 -10.90 -10.08
CA THR A 218 11.60 -10.57 -11.02
C THR A 218 11.91 -11.02 -12.44
N GLU A 219 13.17 -11.07 -12.83
CA GLU A 219 13.59 -11.51 -14.16
C GLU A 219 13.30 -13.00 -14.39
N SER A 220 13.79 -13.86 -13.50
CA SER A 220 13.60 -15.30 -13.63
C SER A 220 12.12 -15.66 -13.53
N LEU A 221 11.38 -14.95 -12.67
CA LEU A 221 9.94 -15.12 -12.56
C LEU A 221 9.21 -14.71 -13.85
N GLY A 222 9.60 -13.58 -14.46
CA GLY A 222 9.05 -13.17 -15.75
C GLY A 222 9.32 -14.19 -16.86
N ARG A 223 10.55 -14.73 -16.94
CA ARG A 223 10.90 -15.79 -17.92
C ARG A 223 10.09 -17.06 -17.67
N ARG A 224 9.79 -17.38 -16.40
CA ARG A 224 8.90 -18.47 -16.06
C ARG A 224 7.47 -18.21 -16.57
N PHE A 225 6.97 -16.97 -16.48
CA PHE A 225 5.67 -16.61 -17.02
C PHE A 225 5.63 -16.70 -18.55
N GLU A 226 6.67 -16.22 -19.23
CA GLU A 226 6.85 -16.39 -20.67
C GLU A 226 6.83 -17.87 -21.08
N GLY A 227 7.56 -18.73 -20.34
CA GLY A 227 7.54 -20.18 -20.54
C GLY A 227 6.20 -20.87 -20.22
N LEU A 228 5.27 -20.18 -19.54
CA LEU A 228 3.88 -20.61 -19.36
C LEU A 228 2.95 -20.09 -20.47
N GLY A 229 3.49 -19.37 -21.46
CA GLY A 229 2.76 -18.84 -22.61
C GLY A 229 2.28 -17.39 -22.47
N LEU A 230 2.73 -16.63 -21.46
CA LEU A 230 2.38 -15.22 -21.35
C LEU A 230 3.20 -14.39 -22.34
N LEU A 231 2.52 -13.52 -23.09
CA LEU A 231 3.18 -12.51 -23.91
C LEU A 231 3.92 -11.49 -23.02
N PRO A 232 5.02 -10.88 -23.49
CA PRO A 232 5.77 -9.88 -22.73
C PRO A 232 4.88 -8.77 -22.14
N GLU A 233 3.91 -8.29 -22.90
CA GLU A 233 2.96 -7.27 -22.47
C GLU A 233 2.09 -7.69 -21.27
N ALA A 234 1.68 -8.96 -21.22
CA ALA A 234 0.97 -9.52 -20.07
C ALA A 234 1.88 -9.64 -18.84
N VAL A 235 3.17 -9.91 -19.03
CA VAL A 235 4.17 -9.90 -17.96
C VAL A 235 4.37 -8.49 -17.40
N VAL A 236 4.47 -7.48 -18.27
CA VAL A 236 4.54 -6.05 -17.89
C VAL A 236 3.33 -5.67 -17.05
N ARG A 237 2.12 -5.98 -17.52
CA ARG A 237 0.87 -5.68 -16.80
C ARG A 237 0.85 -6.29 -15.40
N ARG A 238 1.42 -7.48 -15.21
CA ARG A 238 1.49 -8.14 -13.90
C ARG A 238 2.39 -7.39 -12.92
N PHE A 239 3.61 -7.05 -13.32
CA PHE A 239 4.53 -6.31 -12.45
C PHE A 239 4.04 -4.88 -12.17
N LEU A 240 3.47 -4.21 -13.17
CA LEU A 240 3.02 -2.82 -13.05
C LEU A 240 1.57 -2.69 -12.58
N PHE A 241 0.90 -3.74 -12.09
CA PHE A 241 -0.54 -3.64 -11.81
C PHE A 241 -0.86 -2.70 -10.63
N ILE A 242 -0.37 -3.04 -9.42
CA ILE A 242 -0.75 -2.35 -8.18
C ILE A 242 0.41 -1.53 -7.63
N ASN A 243 1.58 -2.15 -7.42
CA ASN A 243 2.75 -1.50 -6.81
C ASN A 243 3.72 -1.01 -7.89
N ASN A 244 3.22 -0.27 -8.88
CA ASN A 244 3.96 0.07 -10.09
C ASN A 244 5.10 1.09 -9.89
N ALA A 245 5.05 1.92 -8.86
CA ALA A 245 6.15 2.82 -8.52
C ALA A 245 7.17 2.17 -7.57
N ALA A 246 6.92 0.95 -7.09
CA ALA A 246 7.90 0.24 -6.26
C ALA A 246 9.10 -0.16 -7.13
N PRO A 247 10.36 0.16 -6.74
CA PRO A 247 11.53 0.03 -7.62
C PRO A 247 11.66 -1.33 -8.30
N ALA A 248 11.58 -2.42 -7.53
CA ALA A 248 11.75 -3.78 -8.04
C ALA A 248 10.70 -4.17 -9.11
N PHE A 249 9.47 -3.68 -8.98
CA PHE A 249 8.40 -3.95 -9.95
C PHE A 249 8.43 -2.98 -11.12
N ALA A 250 8.75 -1.71 -10.89
CA ALA A 250 8.94 -0.70 -11.92
C ALA A 250 10.05 -1.11 -12.90
N GLU A 251 11.20 -1.55 -12.38
CA GLU A 251 12.34 -2.03 -13.17
C GLU A 251 12.01 -3.30 -13.94
N ALA A 252 11.28 -4.24 -13.32
CA ALA A 252 10.80 -5.44 -13.99
C ALA A 252 9.88 -5.08 -15.16
N GLY A 253 8.92 -4.18 -14.95
CA GLY A 253 8.02 -3.70 -16.00
C GLY A 253 8.75 -3.03 -17.15
N LYS A 254 9.74 -2.17 -16.88
CA LYS A 254 10.58 -1.54 -17.92
C LYS A 254 11.33 -2.58 -18.75
N ARG A 255 12.01 -3.52 -18.09
CA ARG A 255 12.80 -4.58 -18.75
C ARG A 255 11.95 -5.45 -19.67
N TRP A 256 10.74 -5.81 -19.25
CA TRP A 256 9.83 -6.62 -20.06
C TRP A 256 9.15 -5.84 -21.18
N LYS A 257 9.06 -4.51 -21.08
CA LYS A 257 8.53 -3.64 -22.14
C LYS A 257 9.52 -3.45 -23.30
N GLU A 258 10.81 -3.60 -23.04
CA GLU A 258 11.90 -3.47 -24.02
C GLU A 258 12.19 -4.76 -24.81
N ARG A 259 11.55 -5.88 -24.43
CA ARG A 259 11.63 -7.17 -25.13
C ARG A 259 10.57 -7.29 -26.22
#